data_AF-A0A1C0VKW7-F1
#
_entry.id   AF-A0A1C0VKW7-F1
#
_cell.length_a   1.000
_cell.length_b   1.000
_cell.length_c   1.000
_cell.angle_alpha   90.00
_cell.angle_beta   90.00
_cell.angle_gamma   90.00
#
_symmetry.space_group_name_H-M   'P 1'
#
loop_
_entity.id
_entity.type
_entity.pdbx_description
1 polymer ?
#
loop_
_entity_poly.entity_id
_entity_poly.type
_entity_poly.pdbx_seq_one_letter_code
_entity_poly.pdbx_strand_id
1 'polypeptide(L)'
;MSYSAADIQAWMVSHLAELLGVETDEVDIHENLENYGLDSAQAMTLVSKLEELLGFQPSPLLLWHYPNIASLSERLAEELQEQSDVQDTGIVKQTSGNAIADIPSLDLQAEVVLDPTIHPGGAVYTPVDKPKKIFLTGSTGFLGAFIIRELLEQTDAELYCLVRASSLQEGKNKLHKNLEQYGIGQNELSPRIIPVIGDLSQPMLGLGAELFQALATNIDTIYHSGALLNYVYPYSALKAANVLGTQEILRLACQIKVKPVHYVSSVAVFESPYYAGKVVKEDDDFSHWEGIFLGYSQTKWVAEKLVKIASDRGLPVTIHRPPLIAGDSNTGIGNTHDFINLMVKGCLQMGSFPDVEYMLDMSPVDYVSKAIVYLSIQKESIGKAFHLQHPNPVSLKVLVDWVSSFGYPVQMLPYDEWQAELIKNAASPDNPLYTLRPFLLERWSEEQLTIPDLYLQARRPKISCEATVKALAGSSISCPPIDSKLFMTYTAYLIESGFLSIAL
;
A
#
# COMPACT_ATOMS: atom_id res chain seq x y z
N MET A 1 0.01 26.15 30.09
CA MET A 1 0.58 27.31 29.37
C MET A 1 0.10 27.16 27.94
N SER A 2 -0.39 28.22 27.29
CA SER A 2 -0.71 28.13 25.87
C SER A 2 0.60 28.25 25.09
N TYR A 3 1.00 27.20 24.38
CA TYR A 3 2.11 27.26 23.45
C TYR A 3 1.66 28.00 22.19
N SER A 4 2.47 28.93 21.70
CA SER A 4 2.26 29.54 20.39
C SER A 4 2.79 28.60 19.28
N ALA A 5 2.37 28.84 18.03
CA ALA A 5 2.93 28.11 16.88
C ALA A 5 4.47 28.23 16.82
N ALA A 6 5.03 29.38 17.21
CA ALA A 6 6.48 29.59 17.25
C ALA A 6 7.17 28.74 18.35
N ASP A 7 6.52 28.54 19.50
CA ASP A 7 7.05 27.69 20.58
C ASP A 7 7.06 26.22 20.16
N ILE A 8 5.97 25.77 19.53
CA ILE A 8 5.84 24.40 19.00
C ILE A 8 6.88 24.17 17.90
N GLN A 9 7.01 25.11 16.96
CA GLN A 9 7.99 25.03 15.88
C GLN A 9 9.42 24.93 16.41
N ALA A 10 9.79 25.78 17.39
CA ALA A 10 11.13 25.75 17.98
C ALA A 10 11.41 24.40 18.68
N TRP A 11 10.41 23.86 19.39
CA TRP A 11 10.52 22.55 20.02
C TRP A 11 10.69 21.44 18.98
N MET A 12 9.89 21.45 17.92
CA MET A 12 9.96 20.45 16.85
C MET A 12 11.30 20.47 16.11
N VAL A 13 11.83 21.66 15.80
CA VAL A 13 13.16 21.81 15.21
C VAL A 13 14.24 21.22 16.12
N SER A 14 14.22 21.57 17.41
CA SER A 14 15.16 21.02 18.38
C SER A 14 15.08 19.50 18.49
N HIS A 15 13.86 18.96 18.46
CA HIS A 15 13.64 17.53 18.58
C HIS A 15 14.09 16.75 17.35
N LEU A 16 13.79 17.27 16.17
CA LEU A 16 14.18 16.66 14.91
C LEU A 16 15.70 16.72 14.70
N ALA A 17 16.33 17.84 15.05
CA ALA A 17 17.78 17.99 15.03
C ALA A 17 18.48 16.94 15.92
N GLU A 18 17.99 16.73 17.15
CA GLU A 18 18.48 15.69 18.06
C GLU A 18 18.33 14.29 17.47
N LEU A 19 17.15 13.99 16.90
CA LEU A 19 16.86 12.69 16.29
C LEU A 19 17.78 12.38 15.09
N LEU A 20 18.06 13.40 14.27
CA LEU A 20 18.88 13.28 13.07
C LEU A 20 20.39 13.38 13.35
N GLY A 21 20.77 13.85 14.54
CA GLY A 21 22.16 14.13 14.89
C GLY A 21 22.75 15.30 14.09
N VAL A 22 21.93 16.31 13.78
CA VAL A 22 22.31 17.54 13.06
C VAL A 22 22.09 18.77 13.93
N GLU A 23 22.64 19.91 13.52
CA GLU A 23 22.39 21.19 14.19
C GLU A 23 21.00 21.74 13.83
N THR A 24 20.42 22.58 14.71
CA THR A 24 19.04 23.07 14.53
C THR A 24 18.84 23.94 13.28
N ASP A 25 19.90 24.57 12.78
CA ASP A 25 19.86 25.40 11.57
C ASP A 25 19.91 24.58 10.26
N GLU A 26 20.23 23.28 10.35
CA GLU A 26 20.15 22.33 9.22
C GLU A 26 18.73 21.78 9.01
N VAL A 27 17.81 22.05 9.94
CA VAL A 27 16.40 21.66 9.85
C VAL A 27 15.60 22.77 9.17
N ASP A 28 15.18 22.52 7.94
CA ASP A 28 14.27 23.39 7.18
C ASP A 28 12.82 23.12 7.61
N ILE A 29 12.19 24.16 8.16
CA ILE A 29 10.81 24.11 8.65
C ILE A 29 9.76 23.92 7.55
N HIS A 30 10.15 24.12 6.27
CA HIS A 30 9.28 23.95 5.11
C HIS A 30 9.53 22.64 4.35
N GLU A 31 10.58 21.91 4.70
CA GLU A 31 10.87 20.60 4.16
C GLU A 31 9.88 19.56 4.71
N ASN A 32 9.56 18.57 3.88
CA ASN A 32 8.65 17.51 4.30
C ASN A 32 9.33 16.61 5.34
N LEU A 33 8.64 16.34 6.45
CA LEU A 33 9.08 15.44 7.52
C LEU A 33 9.52 14.06 6.97
N GLU A 34 8.91 13.56 5.90
CA GLU A 34 9.30 12.31 5.23
C GLU A 34 10.71 12.36 4.63
N ASN A 35 11.15 13.52 4.14
CA ASN A 35 12.47 13.69 3.51
C ASN A 35 13.59 13.64 4.54
N TYR A 36 13.28 13.84 5.82
CA TYR A 36 14.19 13.59 6.94
C TYR A 36 14.31 12.10 7.30
N GLY A 37 13.62 11.21 6.58
CA GLY A 37 13.72 9.76 6.78
C GLY A 37 12.96 9.27 8.01
N LEU A 38 12.01 10.05 8.51
CA LEU A 38 11.13 9.66 9.61
C LEU A 38 10.28 8.45 9.20
N ASP A 39 10.55 7.29 9.79
CA ASP A 39 9.69 6.12 9.65
C ASP A 39 8.44 6.19 10.56
N SER A 40 7.51 5.25 10.41
CA SER A 40 6.26 5.24 11.19
C SER A 40 6.48 5.11 12.70
N ALA A 41 7.57 4.48 13.15
CA ALA A 41 7.87 4.34 14.59
C ALA A 41 8.42 5.65 15.16
N GLN A 42 9.31 6.32 14.42
CA GLN A 42 9.81 7.65 14.76
C GLN A 42 8.69 8.69 14.76
N ALA A 43 7.77 8.63 13.79
CA ALA A 43 6.59 9.47 13.74
C ALA A 43 5.70 9.30 14.98
N MET A 44 5.40 8.05 15.38
CA MET A 44 4.62 7.78 16.60
C MET A 44 5.32 8.25 17.88
N THR A 45 6.65 8.13 17.91
CA THR A 45 7.46 8.65 19.03
C THR A 45 7.37 10.18 19.10
N LEU A 46 7.40 10.86 17.96
CA LEU A 46 7.21 12.31 17.87
C LEU A 46 5.82 12.73 18.38
N VAL A 47 4.75 12.03 17.97
CA VAL A 47 3.38 12.30 18.45
C VAL A 47 3.28 12.13 19.96
N SER A 48 3.87 11.07 20.50
CA SER A 48 3.86 10.81 21.96
C SER A 48 4.56 11.94 22.73
N LYS A 49 5.66 12.47 22.21
CA LYS A 49 6.37 13.60 22.82
C LYS A 49 5.62 14.93 22.65
N LEU A 50 4.92 15.12 21.53
CA LEU A 50 4.02 16.25 21.36
C LEU A 50 2.85 16.19 22.34
N GLU A 51 2.31 15.01 22.64
CA GLU A 51 1.29 14.82 23.69
C GLU A 51 1.81 15.26 25.06
N GLU A 52 3.03 14.85 25.42
CA GLU A 52 3.68 15.27 26.67
C GLU A 52 3.88 16.80 26.74
N LEU A 53 4.25 17.43 25.62
CA LEU A 53 4.45 18.88 25.53
C LEU A 53 3.13 19.64 25.65
N LEU A 54 2.13 19.26 24.84
CA LEU A 54 0.91 20.03 24.62
C LEU A 54 -0.15 19.76 25.68
N GLY A 55 -0.06 18.63 26.39
CA GLY A 55 -1.04 18.23 27.40
C GLY A 55 -2.36 17.71 26.85
N PHE A 56 -2.42 17.45 25.54
CA PHE A 56 -3.50 16.74 24.86
C PHE A 56 -2.89 15.79 23.84
N GLN A 57 -3.60 14.74 23.47
CA GLN A 57 -3.14 13.75 22.49
C GLN A 57 -3.43 14.27 21.06
N PRO A 58 -2.43 14.73 20.28
CA PRO A 58 -2.66 15.15 18.91
C PRO A 58 -2.92 13.94 18.05
N SER A 59 -3.75 14.09 17.00
CA SER A 59 -3.90 13.01 16.04
C SER A 59 -2.57 12.78 15.30
N PRO A 60 -2.06 11.53 15.26
CA PRO A 60 -0.88 11.15 14.47
C PRO A 60 -0.92 11.56 13.01
N LEU A 61 -2.11 11.77 12.46
CA LEU A 61 -2.36 12.14 11.07
C LEU A 61 -1.99 13.56 10.75
N LEU A 62 -1.99 14.43 11.76
CA LEU A 62 -1.59 15.83 11.59
C LEU A 62 -0.18 15.90 11.01
N LEU A 63 0.70 14.97 11.38
CA LEU A 63 2.05 14.83 10.79
C LEU A 63 2.02 14.69 9.26
N TRP A 64 0.94 14.13 8.70
CA TRP A 64 0.84 13.82 7.29
C TRP A 64 -0.04 14.79 6.52
N HIS A 65 -1.08 15.33 7.16
CA HIS A 65 -1.90 16.40 6.58
C HIS A 65 -1.17 17.75 6.57
N TYR A 66 -0.27 17.97 7.53
CA TYR A 66 0.58 19.14 7.66
C TYR A 66 2.05 18.69 7.62
N PRO A 67 2.58 18.37 6.43
CA PRO A 67 3.78 17.55 6.28
C PRO A 67 5.09 18.27 6.63
N ASN A 68 5.06 19.53 7.05
CA ASN A 68 6.25 20.28 7.44
C ASN A 68 6.04 20.96 8.80
N ILE A 69 7.16 21.28 9.47
CA ILE A 69 7.14 21.80 10.84
C ILE A 69 6.31 23.08 10.94
N ALA A 70 6.43 23.99 9.97
CA ALA A 70 5.72 25.26 9.98
C ALA A 70 4.19 25.06 10.00
N SER A 71 3.65 24.34 9.02
CA SER A 71 2.20 24.11 8.89
C SER A 71 1.63 23.28 10.03
N LEU A 72 2.39 22.29 10.53
CA LEU A 72 1.98 21.46 11.66
C LEU A 72 1.93 22.26 12.96
N SER A 73 2.93 23.11 13.20
CA SER A 73 2.99 23.93 14.40
C SER A 73 1.85 24.95 14.47
N GLU A 74 1.47 25.51 13.32
CA GLU A 74 0.29 26.38 13.20
C GLU A 74 -0.98 25.62 13.58
N ARG A 75 -1.22 24.45 12.97
CA ARG A 75 -2.43 23.65 13.27
C ARG A 75 -2.50 23.20 14.73
N LEU A 76 -1.39 22.73 15.30
CA LEU A 76 -1.34 22.31 16.70
C LEU A 76 -1.61 23.47 17.67
N ALA A 77 -1.18 24.69 17.32
CA ALA A 77 -1.49 25.88 18.10
C ALA A 77 -2.98 26.26 18.02
N GLU A 78 -3.60 26.13 16.84
CA GLU A 78 -5.05 26.32 16.66
C GLU A 78 -5.85 25.31 17.50
N GLU A 79 -5.49 24.02 17.46
CA GLU A 79 -6.16 22.99 18.26
C GLU A 79 -6.03 23.24 19.76
N LEU A 80 -4.86 23.72 20.21
CA LEU A 80 -4.64 24.08 21.61
C LEU A 80 -5.57 25.24 22.03
N GLN A 81 -5.80 26.22 21.15
CA GLN A 81 -6.73 27.32 21.40
C GLN A 81 -8.18 26.83 21.45
N GLU A 82 -8.61 26.01 20.48
CA GLU A 82 -9.95 25.43 20.43
C GLU A 82 -10.28 24.62 21.70
N GLN A 83 -9.34 23.83 22.20
CA GLN A 83 -9.53 23.08 23.44
C GLN A 83 -9.63 23.98 24.67
N SER A 84 -8.88 25.09 24.70
CA SER A 84 -8.96 26.07 25.79
C SER A 84 -10.31 26.80 25.81
N ASP A 85 -10.85 27.16 24.64
CA ASP A 85 -12.15 27.84 24.51
C ASP A 85 -13.33 26.91 24.90
N VAL A 86 -13.20 25.60 24.66
CA VAL A 86 -14.22 24.61 25.07
C VAL A 86 -14.23 24.40 26.60
N GLN A 87 -13.08 24.49 27.26
CA GLN A 87 -13.00 24.39 28.74
C GLN A 87 -13.65 25.59 29.44
N ASP A 88 -13.56 26.79 28.87
CA ASP A 88 -14.16 28.02 29.45
C ASP A 88 -15.68 28.13 29.22
N THR A 89 -16.24 27.43 28.22
CA THR A 89 -17.68 27.50 27.89
C THR A 89 -18.54 26.44 28.56
N GLY A 90 -17.95 25.48 29.29
CA GLY A 90 -18.67 24.46 30.08
C GLY A 90 -19.45 23.43 29.26
N ILE A 91 -19.33 23.45 27.93
CA ILE A 91 -19.93 22.45 27.03
C ILE A 91 -18.87 21.38 26.78
N VAL A 92 -18.93 20.29 27.56
CA VAL A 92 -18.11 19.08 27.29
C VAL A 92 -18.65 18.41 26.03
N LYS A 93 -18.22 18.86 24.86
CA LYS A 93 -18.07 17.95 23.73
C LYS A 93 -16.80 17.15 24.02
N GLN A 94 -16.88 15.82 24.07
CA GLN A 94 -15.69 14.99 23.94
C GLN A 94 -15.12 15.24 22.54
N THR A 95 -14.27 16.26 22.39
CA THR A 95 -13.69 16.73 21.13
C THR A 95 -12.41 15.97 20.78
N SER A 96 -12.39 14.65 20.95
CA SER A 96 -11.36 13.81 20.32
C SER A 96 -11.56 13.67 18.80
N GLY A 97 -12.66 14.24 18.26
CA GLY A 97 -13.09 14.06 16.86
C GLY A 97 -13.10 15.33 15.99
N ASN A 98 -12.58 16.47 16.46
CA ASN A 98 -12.65 17.73 15.70
C ASN A 98 -11.50 17.95 14.69
N ALA A 99 -10.36 17.27 14.82
CA ALA A 99 -9.21 17.47 13.92
C ALA A 99 -9.50 17.09 12.45
N ILE A 100 -10.55 16.28 12.20
CA ILE A 100 -10.91 15.76 10.88
C ILE A 100 -11.93 16.66 10.17
N ALA A 101 -12.68 17.50 10.90
CA ALA A 101 -13.75 18.32 10.33
C ALA A 101 -13.24 19.40 9.35
N ASP A 102 -11.97 19.82 9.49
CA ASP A 102 -11.34 20.84 8.67
C ASP A 102 -10.43 20.26 7.56
N ILE A 103 -10.35 18.93 7.42
CA ILE A 103 -9.62 18.33 6.29
C ILE A 103 -10.43 18.60 5.02
N PRO A 104 -9.86 19.30 4.00
CA PRO A 104 -10.59 19.63 2.78
C PRO A 104 -11.16 18.37 2.15
N SER A 105 -12.46 18.37 1.85
CA SER A 105 -13.10 17.23 1.18
C SER A 105 -12.45 17.04 -0.19
N LEU A 106 -11.68 15.96 -0.35
CA LEU A 106 -11.04 15.60 -1.61
C LEU A 106 -12.10 15.10 -2.60
N ASP A 107 -12.28 15.83 -3.70
CA ASP A 107 -13.06 15.34 -4.84
C ASP A 107 -12.16 14.46 -5.72
N LEU A 108 -12.29 13.13 -5.55
CA LEU A 108 -11.51 12.17 -6.34
C LEU A 108 -11.85 12.23 -7.83
N GLN A 109 -13.08 12.60 -8.19
CA GLN A 109 -13.48 12.69 -9.59
C GLN A 109 -12.78 13.85 -10.29
N ALA A 110 -12.56 14.97 -9.59
CA ALA A 110 -11.79 16.11 -10.10
C ALA A 110 -10.30 15.79 -10.32
N GLU A 111 -9.77 14.79 -9.60
CA GLU A 111 -8.39 14.31 -9.74
C GLU A 111 -8.20 13.38 -10.96
N VAL A 112 -9.28 12.88 -11.56
CA VAL A 112 -9.24 12.02 -12.76
C VAL A 112 -9.03 12.87 -14.02
N VAL A 113 -7.81 13.36 -14.18
CA VAL A 113 -7.40 14.16 -15.35
C VAL A 113 -6.18 13.53 -15.99
N LEU A 114 -6.39 12.78 -17.07
CA LEU A 114 -5.30 12.27 -17.90
C LEU A 114 -4.92 13.30 -18.96
N ASP A 115 -3.66 13.74 -18.96
CA ASP A 115 -3.09 14.62 -19.98
C ASP A 115 -3.58 14.25 -21.40
N PRO A 116 -4.25 15.16 -22.14
CA PRO A 116 -4.82 14.88 -23.45
C PRO A 116 -3.82 14.37 -24.49
N THR A 117 -2.53 14.69 -24.32
CA THR A 117 -1.44 14.24 -25.22
C THR A 117 -1.07 12.76 -25.01
N ILE A 118 -1.54 12.14 -23.93
CA ILE A 118 -1.35 10.70 -23.68
C ILE A 118 -2.41 9.93 -24.45
N HIS A 119 -2.06 9.57 -25.68
CA HIS A 119 -2.86 8.69 -26.54
C HIS A 119 -1.94 8.03 -27.58
N PRO A 120 -2.29 6.84 -28.10
CA PRO A 120 -1.47 6.12 -29.09
C PRO A 120 -1.43 6.78 -30.49
N GLY A 121 -1.98 8.00 -30.67
CA GLY A 121 -1.88 8.74 -31.94
C GLY A 121 -2.46 8.06 -33.19
N GLY A 122 -3.32 7.05 -33.03
CA GLY A 122 -3.84 6.24 -34.14
C GLY A 122 -2.90 5.12 -34.61
N ALA A 123 -1.76 4.92 -33.93
CA ALA A 123 -0.89 3.77 -34.18
C ALA A 123 -1.62 2.47 -33.83
N VAL A 124 -1.69 1.54 -34.78
CA VAL A 124 -2.28 0.22 -34.56
C VAL A 124 -1.32 -0.58 -33.68
N TYR A 125 -1.78 -0.95 -32.48
CA TYR A 125 -1.07 -1.92 -31.68
C TYR A 125 -0.98 -3.25 -32.43
N THR A 126 0.25 -3.73 -32.64
CA THR A 126 0.50 -5.06 -33.19
C THR A 126 0.95 -5.95 -32.04
N PRO A 127 0.18 -6.99 -31.68
CA PRO A 127 0.56 -7.92 -30.62
C PRO A 127 1.94 -8.51 -30.85
N VAL A 128 2.80 -8.41 -29.84
CA VAL A 128 4.12 -9.05 -29.83
C VAL A 128 3.96 -10.39 -29.12
N ASP A 129 4.04 -11.50 -29.87
CA ASP A 129 3.82 -12.84 -29.30
C ASP A 129 4.90 -13.21 -28.25
N LYS A 130 6.11 -12.63 -28.33
CA LYS A 130 7.20 -12.80 -27.35
C LYS A 130 7.94 -11.47 -27.13
N PRO A 131 7.61 -10.71 -26.06
CA PRO A 131 8.31 -9.46 -25.77
C PRO A 131 9.79 -9.74 -25.50
N LYS A 132 10.69 -8.91 -26.05
CA LYS A 132 12.14 -9.03 -25.83
C LYS A 132 12.62 -8.09 -24.73
N LYS A 133 11.94 -6.96 -24.53
CA LYS A 133 12.29 -5.96 -23.52
C LYS A 133 11.05 -5.56 -22.73
N ILE A 134 11.08 -5.83 -21.44
CA ILE A 134 9.99 -5.55 -20.51
C ILE A 134 10.43 -4.43 -19.58
N PHE A 135 9.61 -3.39 -19.42
CA PHE A 135 9.82 -2.40 -18.37
C PHE A 135 8.97 -2.74 -17.16
N LEU A 136 9.59 -2.81 -15.98
CA LEU A 136 8.94 -3.17 -14.74
C LEU A 136 9.16 -2.08 -13.68
N THR A 137 8.08 -1.63 -13.05
CA THR A 137 8.16 -0.82 -11.83
C THR A 137 7.73 -1.64 -10.61
N GLY A 138 8.20 -1.24 -9.43
CA GLY A 138 7.95 -2.01 -8.18
C GLY A 138 8.86 -3.21 -8.00
N SER A 139 9.95 -3.29 -8.77
CA SER A 139 10.94 -4.38 -8.78
C SER A 139 11.69 -4.58 -7.44
N THR A 140 11.69 -3.56 -6.57
CA THR A 140 12.23 -3.61 -5.21
C THR A 140 11.16 -3.88 -4.14
N GLY A 141 9.93 -4.19 -4.53
CA GLY A 141 8.84 -4.56 -3.63
C GLY A 141 8.58 -6.07 -3.60
N PHE A 142 7.67 -6.48 -2.72
CA PHE A 142 7.29 -7.89 -2.53
C PHE A 142 6.72 -8.52 -3.80
N LEU A 143 5.57 -8.05 -4.31
CA LEU A 143 4.95 -8.61 -5.52
C LEU A 143 5.89 -8.50 -6.75
N GLY A 144 6.62 -7.39 -6.87
CA GLY A 144 7.55 -7.18 -7.99
C GLY A 144 8.67 -8.21 -8.05
N ALA A 145 9.18 -8.68 -6.90
CA ALA A 145 10.17 -9.76 -6.85
C ALA A 145 9.62 -11.05 -7.47
N PHE A 146 8.38 -11.41 -7.12
CA PHE A 146 7.73 -12.61 -7.64
C PHE A 146 7.33 -12.44 -9.11
N ILE A 147 6.93 -11.25 -9.57
CA ILE A 147 6.75 -10.97 -11.00
C ILE A 147 8.08 -11.16 -11.75
N ILE A 148 9.21 -10.71 -11.21
CA ILE A 148 10.54 -10.94 -11.80
C ILE A 148 10.82 -12.44 -11.91
N ARG A 149 10.57 -13.22 -10.85
CA ARG A 149 10.72 -14.69 -10.88
C ARG A 149 9.95 -15.29 -12.04
N GLU A 150 8.65 -15.01 -12.13
CA GLU A 150 7.79 -15.56 -13.17
C GLU A 150 8.20 -15.11 -14.58
N LEU A 151 8.60 -13.85 -14.76
CA LEU A 151 9.07 -13.35 -16.05
C LEU A 151 10.40 -13.97 -16.49
N LEU A 152 11.31 -14.24 -15.56
CA LEU A 152 12.57 -14.92 -15.85
C LEU A 152 12.34 -16.39 -16.24
N GLU A 153 11.40 -17.06 -15.59
CA GLU A 153 11.07 -18.47 -15.85
C GLU A 153 10.27 -18.67 -17.15
N GLN A 154 9.36 -17.75 -17.47
CA GLN A 154 8.40 -17.92 -18.57
C GLN A 154 8.79 -17.20 -19.87
N THR A 155 9.80 -16.32 -19.84
CA THR A 155 10.23 -15.54 -21.01
C THR A 155 11.76 -15.54 -21.14
N ASP A 156 12.27 -15.11 -22.31
CA ASP A 156 13.68 -14.82 -22.55
C ASP A 156 13.99 -13.30 -22.51
N ALA A 157 13.03 -12.48 -22.06
CA ALA A 157 13.11 -11.02 -22.15
C ALA A 157 14.15 -10.40 -21.19
N GLU A 158 14.73 -9.28 -21.59
CA GLU A 158 15.44 -8.36 -20.71
C GLU A 158 14.43 -7.57 -19.87
N LEU A 159 14.67 -7.48 -18.56
CA LEU A 159 13.82 -6.82 -17.58
C LEU A 159 14.46 -5.49 -17.17
N TYR A 160 13.95 -4.39 -17.71
CA TYR A 160 14.33 -3.03 -17.37
C TYR A 160 13.56 -2.60 -16.10
N CYS A 161 14.23 -2.68 -14.96
CA CYS A 161 13.63 -2.48 -13.65
C CYS A 161 13.86 -1.04 -13.16
N LEU A 162 12.80 -0.24 -13.04
CA LEU A 162 12.88 1.09 -12.44
C LEU A 162 13.22 0.97 -10.94
N VAL A 163 14.28 1.67 -10.51
CA VAL A 163 14.78 1.62 -9.13
C VAL A 163 15.21 3.01 -8.67
N ARG A 164 14.74 3.43 -7.50
CA ARG A 164 15.20 4.64 -6.82
C ARG A 164 16.54 4.39 -6.12
N ALA A 165 17.61 4.94 -6.67
CA ALA A 165 18.97 4.84 -6.14
C ALA A 165 19.84 5.99 -6.65
N SER A 166 20.93 6.30 -5.94
CA SER A 166 21.89 7.35 -6.33
C SER A 166 22.83 6.93 -7.46
N SER A 167 22.98 5.62 -7.70
CA SER A 167 23.87 5.08 -8.71
C SER A 167 23.40 3.73 -9.25
N LEU A 168 23.92 3.35 -10.41
CA LEU A 168 23.64 2.03 -11.02
C LEU A 168 24.04 0.87 -10.10
N GLN A 169 25.17 0.99 -9.40
CA GLN A 169 25.65 -0.07 -8.50
C GLN A 169 24.73 -0.23 -7.29
N GLU A 170 24.28 0.87 -6.70
CA GLU A 170 23.29 0.84 -5.62
C GLU A 170 21.97 0.23 -6.11
N GLY A 171 21.51 0.59 -7.31
CA GLY A 171 20.32 -0.01 -7.93
C GLY A 171 20.43 -1.52 -8.11
N LYS A 172 21.57 -2.02 -8.60
CA LYS A 172 21.86 -3.47 -8.68
C LYS A 172 21.81 -4.14 -7.30
N ASN A 173 22.45 -3.53 -6.31
CA ASN A 173 22.50 -4.07 -4.96
C ASN A 173 21.10 -4.14 -4.33
N LYS A 174 20.26 -3.10 -4.51
CA LYS A 174 18.87 -3.08 -4.04
C LYS A 174 18.04 -4.18 -4.67
N LEU A 175 18.12 -4.36 -5.99
CA LEU A 175 17.43 -5.45 -6.68
C LEU A 175 17.90 -6.82 -6.20
N HIS A 176 19.22 -7.01 -6.12
CA HIS A 176 19.79 -8.28 -5.68
C HIS A 176 19.33 -8.65 -4.28
N LYS A 177 19.47 -7.73 -3.31
CA LYS A 177 19.00 -7.93 -1.93
C LYS A 177 17.49 -8.21 -1.86
N ASN A 178 16.68 -7.51 -2.66
CA ASN A 178 15.23 -7.74 -2.68
C ASN A 178 14.85 -9.11 -3.24
N LEU A 179 15.60 -9.66 -4.20
CA LEU A 179 15.33 -11.00 -4.72
C LEU A 179 15.86 -12.06 -3.74
N GLU A 180 17.06 -11.86 -3.19
CA GLU A 180 17.68 -12.74 -2.19
C GLU A 180 16.81 -12.90 -0.94
N GLN A 181 16.26 -11.81 -0.40
CA GLN A 181 15.40 -11.87 0.80
C GLN A 181 14.15 -12.73 0.59
N TYR A 182 13.69 -12.86 -0.67
CA TYR A 182 12.54 -13.68 -1.02
C TYR A 182 12.91 -15.05 -1.60
N GLY A 183 14.18 -15.45 -1.50
CA GLY A 183 14.67 -16.74 -2.00
C GLY A 183 14.64 -16.85 -3.52
N ILE A 184 14.71 -15.73 -4.24
CA ILE A 184 14.63 -15.67 -5.71
C ILE A 184 16.03 -15.36 -6.27
N GLY A 185 16.49 -16.19 -7.21
CA GLY A 185 17.81 -16.03 -7.84
C GLY A 185 18.92 -16.82 -7.13
N GLN A 186 20.14 -16.73 -7.66
CA GLN A 186 21.35 -17.32 -7.07
C GLN A 186 22.20 -16.20 -6.43
N ASN A 187 23.46 -16.51 -6.08
CA ASN A 187 24.41 -15.55 -5.48
C ASN A 187 24.66 -14.26 -6.29
N GLU A 188 24.26 -14.21 -7.56
CA GLU A 188 24.41 -13.04 -8.43
C GLU A 188 23.09 -12.67 -9.12
N LEU A 189 22.92 -11.37 -9.34
CA LEU A 189 21.77 -10.84 -10.08
C LEU A 189 21.82 -11.32 -11.54
N SER A 190 20.70 -11.89 -12.02
CA SER A 190 20.59 -12.34 -13.40
C SER A 190 21.00 -11.25 -14.40
N PRO A 191 21.80 -11.56 -15.43
CA PRO A 191 22.21 -10.58 -16.44
C PRO A 191 21.03 -10.03 -17.26
N ARG A 192 19.87 -10.70 -17.22
CA ARG A 192 18.63 -10.22 -17.84
C ARG A 192 17.97 -9.09 -17.04
N ILE A 193 18.36 -8.83 -15.79
CA ILE A 193 17.82 -7.74 -14.98
C ILE A 193 18.70 -6.50 -15.17
N ILE A 194 18.12 -5.46 -15.76
CA ILE A 194 18.77 -4.20 -16.10
C ILE A 194 18.18 -3.11 -15.20
N PRO A 195 18.92 -2.61 -14.20
CA PRO A 195 18.44 -1.50 -13.38
C PRO A 195 18.35 -0.22 -14.21
N VAL A 196 17.24 0.49 -14.06
CA VAL A 196 16.97 1.81 -14.62
C VAL A 196 16.81 2.77 -13.44
N ILE A 197 17.76 3.68 -13.28
CA ILE A 197 17.74 4.62 -12.16
C ILE A 197 16.73 5.72 -12.43
N GLY A 198 15.70 5.79 -11.58
CA GLY A 198 14.62 6.75 -11.70
C GLY A 198 13.63 6.64 -10.54
N ASP A 199 12.60 7.47 -10.57
CA ASP A 199 11.64 7.63 -9.49
C ASP A 199 10.23 7.84 -10.06
N LEU A 200 9.27 7.03 -9.61
CA LEU A 200 7.87 7.12 -10.00
C LEU A 200 7.24 8.48 -9.65
N SER A 201 7.71 9.13 -8.59
CA SER A 201 7.19 10.41 -8.12
C SER A 201 7.60 11.60 -9.01
N GLN A 202 8.52 11.39 -9.95
CA GLN A 202 9.12 12.46 -10.75
C GLN A 202 8.58 12.47 -12.19
N PRO A 203 8.48 13.65 -12.84
CA PRO A 203 8.18 13.75 -14.27
C PRO A 203 9.12 12.88 -15.10
N MET A 204 8.61 12.26 -16.17
CA MET A 204 9.36 11.30 -17.00
C MET A 204 10.07 10.21 -16.17
N LEU A 205 9.48 9.83 -15.03
CA LEU A 205 10.02 8.82 -14.11
C LEU A 205 11.42 9.17 -13.58
N GLY A 206 11.80 10.46 -13.58
CA GLY A 206 13.13 10.93 -13.18
C GLY A 206 14.27 10.56 -14.14
N LEU A 207 13.97 10.13 -15.37
CA LEU A 207 14.97 9.56 -16.29
C LEU A 207 15.69 10.61 -17.16
N GLY A 208 15.16 11.83 -17.23
CA GLY A 208 15.54 12.81 -18.25
C GLY A 208 15.05 12.42 -19.66
N ALA A 209 15.04 13.38 -20.58
CA ALA A 209 14.41 13.22 -21.88
C ALA A 209 15.06 12.12 -22.74
N GLU A 210 16.39 12.02 -22.75
CA GLU A 210 17.13 11.08 -23.60
C GLU A 210 16.84 9.62 -23.22
N LEU A 211 16.93 9.29 -21.92
CA LEU A 211 16.69 7.94 -21.44
C LEU A 211 15.20 7.56 -21.55
N PHE A 212 14.29 8.51 -21.26
CA PHE A 212 12.86 8.29 -21.46
C PHE A 212 12.54 7.97 -22.93
N GLN A 213 13.14 8.70 -23.87
CA GLN A 213 12.98 8.45 -25.30
C GLN A 213 13.60 7.11 -25.74
N ALA A 214 14.76 6.74 -25.17
CA ALA A 214 15.40 5.47 -25.43
C ALA A 214 14.51 4.30 -24.96
N LEU A 215 13.91 4.38 -23.76
CA LEU A 215 12.94 3.39 -23.29
C LEU A 215 11.69 3.37 -24.16
N ALA A 216 11.15 4.55 -24.52
CA ALA A 216 9.98 4.67 -25.38
C ALA A 216 10.18 3.98 -26.75
N THR A 217 11.41 3.98 -27.26
CA THR A 217 11.76 3.31 -28.52
C THR A 217 11.91 1.79 -28.35
N ASN A 218 12.50 1.34 -27.23
CA ASN A 218 12.99 -0.03 -27.10
C ASN A 218 12.05 -0.99 -26.35
N ILE A 219 11.29 -0.51 -25.36
CA ILE A 219 10.47 -1.37 -24.49
C ILE A 219 9.24 -1.90 -25.24
N ASP A 220 8.97 -3.20 -25.17
CA ASP A 220 7.86 -3.86 -25.88
C ASP A 220 6.57 -3.90 -25.06
N THR A 221 6.68 -4.10 -23.74
CA THR A 221 5.54 -4.14 -22.81
C THR A 221 5.95 -3.59 -21.44
N ILE A 222 4.96 -3.09 -20.69
CA ILE A 222 5.16 -2.49 -19.38
C ILE A 222 4.36 -3.26 -18.33
N TYR A 223 5.02 -3.64 -17.24
CA TYR A 223 4.38 -4.11 -16.01
C TYR A 223 4.49 -3.00 -14.97
N HIS A 224 3.36 -2.41 -14.63
CA HIS A 224 3.32 -1.34 -13.64
C HIS A 224 2.81 -1.89 -12.32
N SER A 225 3.76 -2.34 -11.47
CA SER A 225 3.48 -2.85 -10.12
C SER A 225 3.97 -1.94 -8.99
N GLY A 226 4.72 -0.88 -9.31
CA GLY A 226 5.23 0.06 -8.33
C GLY A 226 4.16 1.03 -7.85
N ALA A 227 4.03 1.14 -6.53
CA ALA A 227 3.21 2.12 -5.83
C ALA A 227 3.83 2.35 -4.45
N LEU A 228 3.61 3.54 -3.88
CA LEU A 228 3.83 3.82 -2.47
C LEU A 228 2.59 3.35 -1.70
N LEU A 229 2.77 2.36 -0.84
CA LEU A 229 1.71 1.83 0.02
C LEU A 229 2.03 2.22 1.46
N ASN A 230 1.14 3.02 2.05
CA ASN A 230 1.18 3.40 3.44
C ASN A 230 -0.28 3.53 3.92
N TYR A 231 -0.59 2.90 5.06
CA TYR A 231 -1.96 2.83 5.59
C TYR A 231 -2.39 4.08 6.36
N VAL A 232 -1.48 5.02 6.60
CA VAL A 232 -1.72 6.23 7.40
C VAL A 232 -1.60 7.49 6.54
N TYR A 233 -0.86 7.44 5.43
CA TYR A 233 -0.63 8.60 4.60
C TYR A 233 -1.90 9.06 3.85
N PRO A 234 -2.13 10.38 3.75
CA PRO A 234 -3.23 10.93 2.98
C PRO A 234 -2.95 10.81 1.48
N TYR A 235 -3.99 11.01 0.67
CA TYR A 235 -3.90 11.01 -0.79
C TYR A 235 -2.80 11.93 -1.33
N SER A 236 -2.65 13.13 -0.78
CA SER A 236 -1.68 14.14 -1.24
C SER A 236 -0.24 13.62 -1.21
N ALA A 237 0.15 12.93 -0.13
CA ALA A 237 1.49 12.33 0.02
C ALA A 237 1.73 11.18 -0.96
N LEU A 238 0.68 10.42 -1.30
CA LEU A 238 0.77 9.25 -2.17
C LEU A 238 0.57 9.59 -3.67
N LYS A 239 -0.04 10.74 -3.98
CA LYS A 239 -0.45 11.17 -5.33
C LYS A 239 0.72 11.17 -6.32
N ALA A 240 1.89 11.67 -5.91
CA ALA A 240 3.03 11.80 -6.81
C ALA A 240 3.46 10.42 -7.37
N ALA A 241 3.68 9.44 -6.50
CA ALA A 241 4.10 8.10 -6.92
C ALA A 241 2.98 7.29 -7.57
N ASN A 242 1.76 7.34 -7.00
CA ASN A 242 0.69 6.41 -7.38
C ASN A 242 -0.15 6.92 -8.54
N VAL A 243 -0.43 8.23 -8.62
CA VAL A 243 -1.29 8.82 -9.64
C VAL A 243 -0.45 9.41 -10.76
N LEU A 244 0.46 10.34 -10.44
CA LEU A 244 1.29 11.00 -11.45
C LEU A 244 2.33 10.02 -12.04
N GLY A 245 2.90 9.13 -11.22
CA GLY A 245 3.73 8.03 -11.72
C GLY A 245 3.00 7.11 -12.69
N THR A 246 1.73 6.78 -12.42
CA THR A 246 0.89 6.03 -13.38
C THR A 246 0.71 6.81 -14.68
N GLN A 247 0.48 8.13 -14.61
CA GLN A 247 0.37 8.97 -15.79
C GLN A 247 1.66 8.95 -16.65
N GLU A 248 2.83 9.02 -16.04
CA GLU A 248 4.11 8.97 -16.76
C GLU A 248 4.38 7.59 -17.36
N ILE A 249 3.88 6.51 -16.75
CA ILE A 249 3.88 5.17 -17.36
C ILE A 249 2.99 5.12 -18.61
N LEU A 250 1.78 5.68 -18.53
CA LEU A 250 0.87 5.75 -19.68
C LEU A 250 1.46 6.61 -20.81
N ARG A 251 2.17 7.69 -20.46
CA ARG A 251 2.93 8.53 -21.39
C ARG A 251 4.01 7.72 -22.09
N LEU A 252 4.83 6.99 -21.34
CA LEU A 252 5.86 6.10 -21.88
C LEU A 252 5.24 5.05 -22.82
N ALA A 253 4.08 4.49 -22.45
CA ALA A 253 3.38 3.47 -23.20
C ALA A 253 2.86 3.98 -24.57
N CYS A 254 2.48 5.25 -24.65
CA CYS A 254 2.00 5.88 -25.88
C CYS A 254 3.14 6.45 -26.75
N GLN A 255 4.30 6.75 -26.18
CA GLN A 255 5.37 7.46 -26.87
C GLN A 255 6.15 6.56 -27.85
N ILE A 256 6.33 7.06 -29.09
CA ILE A 256 7.06 6.43 -30.22
C ILE A 256 6.42 5.15 -30.75
N LYS A 257 6.24 4.14 -29.89
CA LYS A 257 5.52 2.91 -30.20
C LYS A 257 4.57 2.57 -29.07
N VAL A 258 3.42 1.98 -29.42
CA VAL A 258 2.42 1.53 -28.45
C VAL A 258 2.93 0.30 -27.70
N LYS A 259 2.86 0.36 -26.38
CA LYS A 259 3.30 -0.72 -25.48
C LYS A 259 2.10 -1.12 -24.63
N PRO A 260 1.73 -2.41 -24.57
CA PRO A 260 0.74 -2.87 -23.61
C PRO A 260 1.15 -2.52 -22.19
N VAL A 261 0.16 -2.19 -21.36
CA VAL A 261 0.36 -1.93 -19.94
C VAL A 261 -0.40 -2.96 -19.12
N HIS A 262 0.33 -3.77 -18.37
CA HIS A 262 -0.20 -4.64 -17.34
C HIS A 262 -0.15 -3.89 -16.02
N TYR A 263 -1.28 -3.29 -15.64
CA TYR A 263 -1.40 -2.44 -14.48
C TYR A 263 -1.83 -3.25 -13.25
N VAL A 264 -0.98 -3.26 -12.22
CA VAL A 264 -1.36 -3.82 -10.92
C VAL A 264 -2.10 -2.75 -10.13
N SER A 265 -3.43 -2.87 -10.10
CA SER A 265 -4.35 -2.10 -9.27
C SER A 265 -4.51 -2.74 -7.88
N SER A 266 -5.69 -2.65 -7.28
CA SER A 266 -6.09 -3.33 -6.05
C SER A 266 -7.61 -3.47 -6.02
N VAL A 267 -8.14 -4.46 -5.30
CA VAL A 267 -9.58 -4.53 -4.98
C VAL A 267 -10.05 -3.34 -4.12
N ALA A 268 -9.11 -2.60 -3.52
CA ALA A 268 -9.34 -1.39 -2.74
C ALA A 268 -10.10 -0.28 -3.50
N VAL A 269 -10.15 -0.35 -4.85
CA VAL A 269 -10.97 0.58 -5.66
C VAL A 269 -12.47 0.45 -5.40
N PHE A 270 -12.92 -0.58 -4.66
CA PHE A 270 -14.31 -0.82 -4.29
C PHE A 270 -14.60 -0.56 -2.80
N GLU A 271 -13.75 0.20 -2.10
CA GLU A 271 -13.91 0.48 -0.67
C GLU A 271 -14.94 1.56 -0.34
N SER A 272 -15.60 2.15 -1.34
CA SER A 272 -16.73 3.03 -1.07
C SER A 272 -17.84 2.26 -0.34
N PRO A 273 -18.46 2.84 0.71
CA PRO A 273 -19.62 2.27 1.38
C PRO A 273 -20.77 1.90 0.42
N TYR A 274 -20.81 2.50 -0.77
CA TYR A 274 -21.75 2.12 -1.82
C TYR A 274 -21.69 0.61 -2.15
N TYR A 275 -20.52 -0.02 -2.11
CA TYR A 275 -20.37 -1.44 -2.45
C TYR A 275 -20.57 -2.40 -1.26
N ALA A 276 -20.81 -1.88 -0.05
CA ALA A 276 -21.02 -2.69 1.14
C ALA A 276 -22.11 -3.75 0.93
N GLY A 277 -21.78 -5.01 1.23
CA GLY A 277 -22.68 -6.16 1.10
C GLY A 277 -22.99 -6.60 -0.34
N LYS A 278 -22.59 -5.83 -1.36
CA LYS A 278 -22.82 -6.15 -2.78
C LYS A 278 -21.77 -7.15 -3.28
N VAL A 279 -22.16 -8.00 -4.23
CA VAL A 279 -21.19 -8.78 -5.01
C VAL A 279 -20.65 -7.88 -6.12
N VAL A 280 -19.33 -7.75 -6.18
CA VAL A 280 -18.63 -6.95 -7.19
C VAL A 280 -17.87 -7.89 -8.13
N LYS A 281 -18.18 -7.82 -9.42
CA LYS A 281 -17.57 -8.59 -10.49
C LYS A 281 -16.47 -7.79 -11.18
N GLU A 282 -15.63 -8.50 -11.93
CA GLU A 282 -14.46 -7.93 -12.59
C GLU A 282 -14.82 -6.86 -13.65
N ASP A 283 -15.97 -7.01 -14.31
CA ASP A 283 -16.49 -6.11 -15.33
C ASP A 283 -17.44 -5.03 -14.80
N ASP A 284 -17.72 -5.02 -13.49
CA ASP A 284 -18.51 -3.97 -12.87
C ASP A 284 -17.78 -2.62 -12.95
N ASP A 285 -18.57 -1.56 -13.11
CA ASP A 285 -18.05 -0.20 -12.98
C ASP A 285 -17.73 0.14 -11.53
N PHE A 286 -16.73 0.99 -11.34
CA PHE A 286 -16.26 1.44 -10.03
C PHE A 286 -16.41 2.96 -9.86
N SER A 287 -17.50 3.56 -10.37
CA SER A 287 -17.66 5.02 -10.37
C SER A 287 -17.99 5.65 -9.02
N HIS A 288 -18.47 4.88 -8.04
CA HIS A 288 -18.67 5.39 -6.69
C HIS A 288 -17.35 5.42 -5.93
N TRP A 289 -16.98 6.61 -5.46
CA TRP A 289 -15.74 6.90 -4.75
C TRP A 289 -16.00 7.59 -3.41
N GLU A 290 -17.21 8.10 -3.22
CA GLU A 290 -17.64 8.80 -2.04
C GLU A 290 -17.48 7.87 -0.82
N GLY A 291 -16.82 8.38 0.21
CA GLY A 291 -16.54 7.61 1.43
C GLY A 291 -15.34 6.65 1.34
N ILE A 292 -14.60 6.59 0.22
CA ILE A 292 -13.28 5.93 0.24
C ILE A 292 -12.38 6.70 1.18
N PHE A 293 -11.93 6.03 2.24
CA PHE A 293 -11.25 6.67 3.35
C PHE A 293 -9.72 6.67 3.20
N LEU A 294 -9.13 5.50 2.97
CA LEU A 294 -7.67 5.35 2.93
C LEU A 294 -7.05 6.08 1.74
N GLY A 295 -6.03 6.91 1.99
CA GLY A 295 -5.28 7.62 0.95
C GLY A 295 -4.72 6.69 -0.13
N TYR A 296 -4.24 5.50 0.26
CA TYR A 296 -3.82 4.48 -0.69
C TYR A 296 -4.95 4.09 -1.65
N SER A 297 -6.11 3.71 -1.12
CA SER A 297 -7.29 3.30 -1.89
C SER A 297 -7.79 4.41 -2.81
N GLN A 298 -7.79 5.65 -2.31
CA GLN A 298 -8.09 6.86 -3.08
C GLN A 298 -7.14 6.99 -4.29
N THR A 299 -5.82 6.85 -4.09
CA THR A 299 -4.85 6.92 -5.20
C THR A 299 -5.00 5.77 -6.21
N LYS A 300 -5.31 4.55 -5.75
CA LYS A 300 -5.55 3.40 -6.65
C LYS A 300 -6.81 3.60 -7.48
N TRP A 301 -7.86 4.16 -6.89
CA TRP A 301 -9.08 4.51 -7.60
C TRP A 301 -8.82 5.51 -8.72
N VAL A 302 -8.14 6.62 -8.42
CA VAL A 302 -7.80 7.66 -9.42
C VAL A 302 -6.90 7.07 -10.50
N ALA A 303 -5.81 6.39 -10.12
CA ALA A 303 -4.86 5.81 -11.07
C ALA A 303 -5.51 4.77 -12.00
N GLU A 304 -6.41 3.93 -11.49
CA GLU A 304 -7.14 2.97 -12.34
C GLU A 304 -8.12 3.68 -13.30
N LYS A 305 -8.77 4.79 -12.88
CA LYS A 305 -9.57 5.61 -13.81
C LYS A 305 -8.70 6.21 -14.92
N LEU A 306 -7.50 6.72 -14.62
CA LEU A 306 -6.55 7.20 -15.64
C LEU A 306 -6.17 6.10 -16.64
N VAL A 307 -5.92 4.89 -16.12
CA VAL A 307 -5.62 3.70 -16.93
C VAL A 307 -6.80 3.31 -17.83
N LYS A 308 -8.04 3.37 -17.33
CA LYS A 308 -9.26 3.19 -18.14
C LYS A 308 -9.39 4.25 -19.23
N ILE A 309 -9.17 5.52 -18.92
CA ILE A 309 -9.19 6.60 -19.93
C ILE A 309 -8.15 6.34 -21.03
N ALA A 310 -6.94 5.93 -20.67
CA ALA A 310 -5.92 5.56 -21.66
C ALA A 310 -6.35 4.36 -22.51
N SER A 311 -7.01 3.36 -21.89
CA SER A 311 -7.57 2.21 -22.60
C SER A 311 -8.66 2.63 -23.59
N ASP A 312 -9.57 3.53 -23.20
CA ASP A 312 -10.62 4.09 -24.06
C ASP A 312 -10.03 4.91 -25.22
N ARG A 313 -8.86 5.53 -25.01
CA ARG A 313 -8.06 6.19 -26.07
C ARG A 313 -7.33 5.20 -26.99
N GLY A 314 -7.44 3.90 -26.74
CA GLY A 314 -6.88 2.82 -27.57
C GLY A 314 -5.58 2.21 -27.08
N LEU A 315 -5.11 2.53 -25.87
CA LEU A 315 -3.95 1.86 -25.28
C LEU A 315 -4.32 0.42 -24.87
N PRO A 316 -3.55 -0.62 -25.25
CA PRO A 316 -3.80 -1.97 -24.78
C PRO A 316 -3.45 -2.07 -23.29
N VAL A 317 -4.45 -2.37 -22.46
CA VAL A 317 -4.31 -2.43 -21.02
C VAL A 317 -4.88 -3.74 -20.49
N THR A 318 -4.22 -4.33 -19.51
CA THR A 318 -4.82 -5.35 -18.64
C THR A 318 -4.69 -4.91 -17.19
N ILE A 319 -5.80 -4.91 -16.46
CA ILE A 319 -5.85 -4.49 -15.05
C ILE A 319 -5.87 -5.72 -14.15
N HIS A 320 -4.96 -5.76 -13.17
CA HIS A 320 -4.88 -6.83 -12.18
C HIS A 320 -5.17 -6.23 -10.80
N ARG A 321 -6.25 -6.66 -10.14
CA ARG A 321 -6.66 -6.18 -8.81
C ARG A 321 -6.41 -7.28 -7.78
N PRO A 322 -5.20 -7.36 -7.20
CA PRO A 322 -4.96 -8.22 -6.05
C PRO A 322 -5.67 -7.70 -4.79
N PRO A 323 -5.99 -8.58 -3.83
CA PRO A 323 -6.35 -8.18 -2.48
C PRO A 323 -5.08 -8.01 -1.63
N LEU A 324 -5.16 -8.26 -0.32
CA LEU A 324 -3.95 -8.47 0.48
C LEU A 324 -3.18 -9.68 -0.06
N ILE A 325 -1.86 -9.58 -0.10
CA ILE A 325 -1.00 -10.59 -0.69
C ILE A 325 -0.24 -11.30 0.43
N ALA A 326 -0.48 -12.59 0.60
CA ALA A 326 0.18 -13.44 1.58
C ALA A 326 1.52 -14.00 1.05
N GLY A 327 2.23 -14.76 1.90
CA GLY A 327 3.47 -15.44 1.53
C GLY A 327 3.32 -16.45 0.38
N ASP A 328 4.46 -16.90 -0.15
CA ASP A 328 4.51 -17.98 -1.14
C ASP A 328 3.92 -19.27 -0.55
N SER A 329 3.00 -19.87 -1.27
CA SER A 329 2.24 -21.03 -0.76
C SER A 329 3.05 -22.30 -0.54
N ASN A 330 4.30 -22.36 -1.04
CA ASN A 330 5.18 -23.53 -0.92
C ASN A 330 6.27 -23.30 0.12
N THR A 331 6.91 -22.13 0.09
CA THR A 331 8.05 -21.82 0.98
C THR A 331 7.65 -21.05 2.24
N GLY A 332 6.48 -20.42 2.23
CA GLY A 332 5.99 -19.55 3.29
C GLY A 332 6.61 -18.16 3.30
N ILE A 333 7.62 -17.92 2.47
CA ILE A 333 8.34 -16.65 2.37
C ILE A 333 7.34 -15.52 2.06
N GLY A 334 7.35 -14.49 2.91
CA GLY A 334 6.42 -13.36 2.82
C GLY A 334 7.04 -12.07 3.34
N ASN A 335 6.31 -10.96 3.21
CA ASN A 335 6.74 -9.68 3.75
C ASN A 335 6.35 -9.54 5.22
N THR A 336 7.33 -9.60 6.14
CA THR A 336 7.12 -9.47 7.59
C THR A 336 6.67 -8.08 8.04
N HIS A 337 6.73 -7.08 7.16
CA HIS A 337 6.26 -5.72 7.41
C HIS A 337 4.85 -5.47 6.87
N ASP A 338 4.18 -6.49 6.33
CA ASP A 338 2.81 -6.35 5.85
C ASP A 338 1.80 -6.34 7.01
N PHE A 339 0.61 -5.80 6.73
CA PHE A 339 -0.44 -5.64 7.73
C PHE A 339 -0.85 -6.98 8.36
N ILE A 340 -0.95 -8.06 7.58
CA ILE A 340 -1.39 -9.37 8.09
C ILE A 340 -0.38 -9.89 9.13
N ASN A 341 0.92 -9.89 8.79
CA ASN A 341 1.94 -10.41 9.71
C ASN A 341 2.08 -9.54 10.97
N LEU A 342 2.01 -8.21 10.83
CA LEU A 342 2.04 -7.29 11.98
C LEU A 342 0.82 -7.50 12.89
N MET A 343 -0.39 -7.64 12.32
CA MET A 343 -1.61 -7.92 13.08
C MET A 343 -1.52 -9.25 13.83
N VAL A 344 -1.12 -10.33 13.15
CA VAL A 344 -0.99 -11.66 13.75
C VAL A 344 0.04 -11.65 14.88
N LYS A 345 1.26 -11.14 14.63
CA LYS A 345 2.32 -11.07 15.65
C LYS A 345 1.88 -10.29 16.88
N GLY A 346 1.27 -9.13 16.67
CA GLY A 346 0.85 -8.29 17.76
C GLY A 346 -0.28 -8.88 18.60
N CYS A 347 -1.26 -9.53 17.96
CA CYS A 347 -2.32 -10.25 18.67
C CYS A 347 -1.77 -11.46 19.46
N LEU A 348 -0.79 -12.18 18.89
CA LEU A 348 -0.08 -13.25 19.61
C LEU A 348 0.63 -12.72 20.86
N GLN A 349 1.33 -11.59 20.76
CA GLN A 349 2.02 -10.96 21.89
C GLN A 349 1.05 -10.43 22.96
N MET A 350 -0.13 -9.96 22.57
CA MET A 350 -1.19 -9.58 23.51
C MET A 350 -1.94 -10.78 24.10
N GLY A 351 -1.77 -11.98 23.55
CA GLY A 351 -2.57 -13.15 23.91
C GLY A 351 -4.05 -13.02 23.54
N SER A 352 -4.42 -12.10 22.63
CA SER A 352 -5.81 -11.87 22.26
C SER A 352 -6.00 -11.34 20.83
N PHE A 353 -7.09 -11.76 20.21
CA PHE A 353 -7.58 -11.31 18.91
C PHE A 353 -8.95 -10.61 19.06
N PRO A 354 -9.32 -9.67 18.18
CA PRO A 354 -10.65 -9.08 18.19
C PRO A 354 -11.68 -10.08 17.64
N ASP A 355 -12.81 -10.22 18.34
CA ASP A 355 -13.97 -11.01 17.93
C ASP A 355 -14.83 -10.22 16.94
N VAL A 356 -14.42 -10.27 15.68
CA VAL A 356 -15.05 -9.53 14.58
C VAL A 356 -15.34 -10.44 13.39
N GLU A 357 -16.43 -10.15 12.68
CA GLU A 357 -16.75 -10.79 11.41
C GLU A 357 -15.84 -10.23 10.30
N TYR A 358 -14.62 -10.75 10.23
CA TYR A 358 -13.65 -10.43 9.19
C TYR A 358 -13.29 -11.67 8.38
N MET A 359 -13.33 -11.54 7.05
CA MET A 359 -12.89 -12.57 6.12
C MET A 359 -11.46 -12.28 5.68
N LEU A 360 -10.58 -13.25 5.88
CA LEU A 360 -9.17 -13.18 5.46
C LEU A 360 -9.10 -13.21 3.93
N ASP A 361 -9.07 -12.03 3.34
CA ASP A 361 -8.93 -11.79 1.91
C ASP A 361 -7.45 -11.67 1.54
N MET A 362 -6.73 -12.76 1.79
CA MET A 362 -5.33 -12.86 1.42
C MET A 362 -5.14 -13.88 0.30
N SER A 363 -4.33 -13.52 -0.71
CA SER A 363 -3.99 -14.43 -1.80
C SER A 363 -2.49 -14.69 -1.81
N PRO A 364 -2.03 -15.95 -1.93
CA PRO A 364 -0.60 -16.27 -1.97
C PRO A 364 0.10 -15.54 -3.12
N VAL A 365 1.27 -14.95 -2.84
CA VAL A 365 2.00 -14.14 -3.83
C VAL A 365 2.34 -14.92 -5.10
N ASP A 366 2.59 -16.22 -4.99
CA ASP A 366 2.93 -17.06 -6.14
C ASP A 366 1.73 -17.33 -7.04
N TYR A 367 0.51 -17.42 -6.48
CA TYR A 367 -0.71 -17.44 -7.29
C TYR A 367 -0.89 -16.09 -8.01
N VAL A 368 -0.74 -14.98 -7.28
CA VAL A 368 -0.92 -13.62 -7.83
C VAL A 368 0.08 -13.35 -8.95
N SER A 369 1.38 -13.61 -8.75
CA SER A 369 2.41 -13.36 -9.76
C SER A 369 2.24 -14.23 -11.00
N LYS A 370 1.96 -15.54 -10.82
CA LYS A 370 1.68 -16.46 -11.93
C LYS A 370 0.47 -16.00 -12.75
N ALA A 371 -0.62 -15.62 -12.07
CA ALA A 371 -1.82 -15.14 -12.73
C ALA A 371 -1.57 -13.85 -13.54
N ILE A 372 -0.83 -12.88 -12.97
CA ILE A 372 -0.46 -11.64 -13.68
C ILE A 372 0.30 -11.95 -14.97
N VAL A 373 1.38 -12.74 -14.89
CA VAL A 373 2.20 -13.06 -16.06
C VAL A 373 1.42 -13.90 -17.08
N TYR A 374 0.65 -14.90 -16.64
CA TYR A 374 -0.15 -15.72 -17.55
C TYR A 374 -1.22 -14.91 -18.29
N LEU A 375 -1.96 -14.05 -17.57
CA LEU A 375 -3.02 -13.23 -18.16
C LEU A 375 -2.47 -12.15 -19.08
N SER A 376 -1.26 -11.65 -18.80
CA SER A 376 -0.61 -10.60 -19.61
C SER A 376 -0.35 -10.98 -21.07
N ILE A 377 -0.12 -12.26 -21.34
CA ILE A 377 0.23 -12.77 -22.68
C ILE A 377 -1.01 -13.23 -23.47
N GLN A 378 -2.20 -13.23 -22.86
CA GLN A 378 -3.44 -13.60 -23.55
C GLN A 378 -4.02 -12.40 -24.28
N LYS A 379 -4.32 -12.56 -25.57
CA LYS A 379 -4.92 -11.49 -26.40
C LYS A 379 -6.29 -11.10 -25.87
N GLU A 380 -7.01 -12.07 -25.31
CA GLU A 380 -8.35 -11.92 -24.74
C GLU A 380 -8.35 -11.14 -23.42
N SER A 381 -7.20 -10.90 -22.80
CA SER A 381 -7.07 -10.11 -21.56
C SER A 381 -7.00 -8.60 -21.81
N ILE A 382 -6.78 -8.18 -23.06
CA ILE A 382 -6.71 -6.75 -23.41
C ILE A 382 -8.08 -6.11 -23.17
N GLY A 383 -8.09 -4.97 -22.47
CA GLY A 383 -9.27 -4.22 -22.09
C GLY A 383 -10.03 -4.80 -20.89
N LYS A 384 -9.51 -5.85 -20.24
CA LYS A 384 -10.17 -6.49 -19.09
C LYS A 384 -9.49 -6.17 -17.77
N ALA A 385 -10.27 -6.26 -16.71
CA ALA A 385 -9.80 -6.31 -15.34
C ALA A 385 -9.95 -7.73 -14.77
N PHE A 386 -9.12 -8.08 -13.81
CA PHE A 386 -9.13 -9.37 -13.13
C PHE A 386 -9.01 -9.18 -11.63
N HIS A 387 -9.94 -9.74 -10.86
CA HIS A 387 -9.81 -9.83 -9.40
C HIS A 387 -8.95 -11.04 -9.07
N LEU A 388 -7.77 -10.82 -8.51
CA LEU A 388 -6.84 -11.89 -8.11
C LEU A 388 -7.12 -12.33 -6.66
N GLN A 389 -8.41 -12.34 -6.31
CA GLN A 389 -8.95 -12.67 -4.99
C GLN A 389 -8.92 -14.18 -4.75
N HIS A 390 -8.70 -14.58 -3.50
CA HIS A 390 -8.86 -15.97 -3.10
C HIS A 390 -10.33 -16.39 -3.22
N PRO A 391 -10.67 -17.46 -3.98
CA PRO A 391 -12.05 -17.82 -4.30
C PRO A 391 -12.87 -18.30 -3.09
N ASN A 392 -12.20 -18.81 -2.05
CA ASN A 392 -12.83 -19.34 -0.84
C ASN A 392 -12.16 -18.77 0.43
N PRO A 393 -12.33 -17.48 0.76
CA PRO A 393 -11.70 -16.88 1.94
C PRO A 393 -12.22 -17.54 3.22
N VAL A 394 -11.43 -17.51 4.30
CA VAL A 394 -11.82 -18.04 5.62
C VAL A 394 -11.99 -16.91 6.64
N SER A 395 -12.82 -17.11 7.65
CA SER A 395 -13.01 -16.10 8.71
C SER A 395 -11.79 -16.01 9.64
N LEU A 396 -11.57 -14.85 10.25
CA LEU A 396 -10.57 -14.65 11.32
C LEU A 396 -10.69 -15.70 12.43
N LYS A 397 -11.91 -16.08 12.81
CA LYS A 397 -12.16 -17.12 13.83
C LYS A 397 -11.46 -18.45 13.52
N VAL A 398 -11.50 -18.89 12.27
CA VAL A 398 -10.85 -20.14 11.82
C VAL A 398 -9.33 -20.05 11.95
N LEU A 399 -8.74 -18.89 11.66
CA LEU A 399 -7.33 -18.64 11.88
C LEU A 399 -6.97 -18.71 13.38
N VAL A 400 -7.80 -18.11 14.24
CA VAL A 400 -7.58 -18.16 15.70
C VAL A 400 -7.70 -19.58 16.22
N ASP A 401 -8.67 -20.37 15.74
CA ASP A 401 -8.81 -21.79 16.10
C ASP A 401 -7.53 -22.58 15.75
N TRP A 402 -6.93 -22.32 14.59
CA TRP A 402 -5.65 -22.92 14.20
C TRP A 402 -4.51 -22.46 15.10
N VAL A 403 -4.36 -21.15 15.33
CA VAL A 403 -3.35 -20.58 16.22
C VAL A 403 -3.41 -21.23 17.62
N SER A 404 -4.61 -21.36 18.20
CA SER A 404 -4.82 -22.05 19.47
C SER A 404 -4.44 -23.53 19.39
N SER A 405 -4.78 -24.22 18.31
CA SER A 405 -4.42 -25.64 18.12
C SER A 405 -2.91 -25.89 18.02
N PHE A 406 -2.13 -24.88 17.64
CA PHE A 406 -0.66 -24.92 17.62
C PHE A 406 -0.01 -24.57 18.96
N GLY A 407 -0.81 -24.33 20.01
CA GLY A 407 -0.32 -24.12 21.37
C GLY A 407 -0.14 -22.66 21.78
N TYR A 408 -0.48 -21.69 20.93
CA TYR A 408 -0.46 -20.28 21.34
C TYR A 408 -1.64 -19.99 22.28
N PRO A 409 -1.39 -19.44 23.49
CA PRO A 409 -2.44 -19.14 24.45
C PRO A 409 -3.15 -17.84 24.06
N VAL A 410 -4.15 -17.95 23.19
CA VAL A 410 -4.91 -16.80 22.68
C VAL A 410 -6.40 -16.95 22.96
N GLN A 411 -7.06 -15.81 23.13
CA GLN A 411 -8.51 -15.70 23.24
C GLN A 411 -9.07 -14.67 22.26
N MET A 412 -10.34 -14.79 21.90
CA MET A 412 -11.05 -13.74 21.19
C MET A 412 -11.78 -12.86 22.18
N LEU A 413 -11.66 -11.54 22.04
CA LEU A 413 -12.31 -10.54 22.89
C LEU A 413 -13.25 -9.67 22.06
N PRO A 414 -14.40 -9.21 22.60
CA PRO A 414 -15.21 -8.18 21.95
C PRO A 414 -14.34 -7.00 21.50
N TYR A 415 -14.65 -6.41 20.34
CA TYR A 415 -13.74 -5.44 19.69
C TYR A 415 -13.36 -4.26 20.60
N ASP A 416 -14.34 -3.67 21.32
CA ASP A 416 -14.07 -2.57 22.25
C ASP A 416 -13.17 -2.99 23.43
N GLU A 417 -13.32 -4.21 23.94
CA GLU A 417 -12.47 -4.76 25.00
C GLU A 417 -11.05 -5.02 24.48
N TRP A 418 -10.92 -5.53 23.25
CA TRP A 418 -9.64 -5.73 22.59
C TRP A 418 -8.92 -4.39 22.34
N GLN A 419 -9.63 -3.34 21.94
CA GLN A 419 -9.07 -2.00 21.80
C GLN A 419 -8.57 -1.43 23.14
N ALA A 420 -9.29 -1.68 24.23
CA ALA A 420 -8.85 -1.29 25.57
C ALA A 420 -7.56 -2.02 25.99
N GLU A 421 -7.46 -3.33 25.70
CA GLU A 421 -6.24 -4.11 25.93
C GLU A 421 -5.07 -3.63 25.05
N LEU A 422 -5.33 -3.24 23.79
CA LEU A 422 -4.34 -2.65 22.90
C LEU A 422 -3.75 -1.37 23.48
N ILE A 423 -4.59 -0.46 23.98
CA ILE A 423 -4.15 0.80 24.59
C ILE A 423 -3.25 0.55 25.80
N LYS A 424 -3.62 -0.44 26.62
CA LYS A 424 -2.97 -0.76 27.89
C LYS A 424 -1.65 -1.54 27.71
N ASN A 425 -1.62 -2.52 26.82
CA ASN A 425 -0.52 -3.50 26.74
C ASN A 425 0.40 -3.29 25.54
N ALA A 426 -0.04 -2.62 24.47
CA ALA A 426 0.82 -2.21 23.36
C ALA A 426 1.22 -0.74 23.50
N ALA A 427 1.92 -0.44 24.60
CA ALA A 427 2.43 0.90 24.90
C ALA A 427 3.89 1.12 24.42
N SER A 428 4.54 0.09 23.89
CA SER A 428 5.92 0.11 23.39
C SER A 428 5.96 -0.34 21.92
N PRO A 429 6.91 0.17 21.10
CA PRO A 429 7.22 -0.32 19.76
C PRO A 429 7.59 -1.82 19.68
N ASP A 430 7.87 -2.50 20.80
CA ASP A 430 8.13 -3.94 20.83
C ASP A 430 6.95 -4.78 20.34
N ASN A 431 5.72 -4.25 20.48
CA ASN A 431 4.53 -4.81 19.88
C ASN A 431 4.23 -4.07 18.56
N PRO A 432 4.16 -4.77 17.41
CA PRO A 432 3.93 -4.12 16.12
C PRO A 432 2.56 -3.44 16.01
N LEU A 433 1.58 -3.74 16.88
CA LEU A 433 0.32 -3.00 16.88
C LEU A 433 0.48 -1.57 17.37
N TYR A 434 1.55 -1.25 18.11
CA TYR A 434 1.81 0.12 18.57
C TYR A 434 1.87 1.10 17.40
N THR A 435 2.59 0.74 16.32
CA THR A 435 2.69 1.57 15.11
C THR A 435 1.40 1.56 14.28
N LEU A 436 0.53 0.56 14.48
CA LEU A 436 -0.79 0.47 13.84
C LEU A 436 -1.91 1.12 14.68
N ARG A 437 -1.62 1.66 15.87
CA ARG A 437 -2.63 2.33 16.71
C ARG A 437 -3.41 3.44 15.99
N PRO A 438 -2.80 4.32 15.16
CA PRO A 438 -3.54 5.29 14.37
C PRO A 438 -4.64 4.62 13.53
N PHE A 439 -4.26 3.54 12.85
CA PHE A 439 -5.17 2.76 12.03
C PHE A 439 -6.27 2.06 12.86
N LEU A 440 -5.91 1.50 14.01
CA LEU A 440 -6.77 0.63 14.83
C LEU A 440 -7.69 1.36 15.81
N LEU A 441 -7.35 2.60 16.20
CA LEU A 441 -8.00 3.31 17.31
C LEU A 441 -8.59 4.66 16.92
N GLU A 442 -8.04 5.35 15.92
CA GLU A 442 -8.60 6.63 15.51
C GLU A 442 -10.00 6.43 14.91
N ARG A 443 -10.89 7.41 15.13
CA ARG A 443 -12.29 7.38 14.72
C ARG A 443 -12.55 8.52 13.75
N TRP A 444 -13.12 8.21 12.59
CA TRP A 444 -12.91 9.00 11.38
C TRP A 444 -14.16 9.52 10.69
N SER A 445 -15.34 9.23 11.25
CA SER A 445 -16.63 9.57 10.66
C SER A 445 -17.59 10.17 11.69
N GLU A 446 -18.69 10.74 11.22
CA GLU A 446 -19.82 11.10 12.09
C GLU A 446 -20.34 9.87 12.87
N GLU A 447 -20.23 8.68 12.28
CA GLU A 447 -20.52 7.39 12.93
C GLU A 447 -19.41 6.92 13.90
N GLN A 448 -18.32 7.67 14.03
CA GLN A 448 -17.18 7.38 14.92
C GLN A 448 -16.53 6.02 14.66
N LEU A 449 -16.44 5.62 13.39
CA LEU A 449 -15.86 4.35 12.94
C LEU A 449 -14.34 4.42 12.87
N THR A 450 -13.67 3.32 13.22
CA THR A 450 -12.26 3.12 12.93
C THR A 450 -12.05 2.64 11.49
N ILE A 451 -10.81 2.62 11.01
CA ILE A 451 -10.52 2.03 9.71
C ILE A 451 -10.90 0.54 9.67
N PRO A 452 -10.51 -0.32 10.65
CA PRO A 452 -10.98 -1.70 10.71
C PRO A 452 -12.49 -1.88 10.62
N ASP A 453 -13.28 -0.96 11.21
CA ASP A 453 -14.75 -1.03 11.14
C ASP A 453 -15.24 -1.01 9.68
N LEU A 454 -14.58 -0.25 8.80
CA LEU A 454 -14.90 -0.18 7.37
C LEU A 454 -14.68 -1.51 6.64
N TYR A 455 -13.79 -2.35 7.17
CA TYR A 455 -13.41 -3.64 6.60
C TYR A 455 -14.18 -4.84 7.17
N LEU A 456 -15.05 -4.61 8.16
CA LEU A 456 -15.94 -5.64 8.68
C LEU A 456 -16.85 -6.17 7.57
N GLN A 457 -17.23 -7.45 7.66
CA GLN A 457 -18.02 -8.15 6.64
C GLN A 457 -19.29 -7.40 6.24
N ALA A 458 -19.95 -6.73 7.19
CA ALA A 458 -21.16 -5.95 6.95
C ALA A 458 -20.93 -4.67 6.12
N ARG A 459 -19.71 -4.12 6.14
CA ARG A 459 -19.36 -2.82 5.51
C ARG A 459 -18.48 -2.95 4.27
N ARG A 460 -18.01 -4.16 3.94
CA ARG A 460 -17.19 -4.43 2.74
C ARG A 460 -17.98 -5.05 1.57
N PRO A 461 -17.48 -4.90 0.33
CA PRO A 461 -17.98 -5.68 -0.80
C PRO A 461 -17.60 -7.17 -0.72
N LYS A 462 -18.37 -7.99 -1.43
CA LYS A 462 -18.05 -9.38 -1.74
C LYS A 462 -17.41 -9.43 -3.13
N ILE A 463 -16.09 -9.47 -3.17
CA ILE A 463 -15.33 -9.49 -4.43
C ILE A 463 -15.44 -10.88 -5.09
N SER A 464 -16.05 -10.93 -6.28
CA SER A 464 -16.06 -12.12 -7.14
C SER A 464 -14.73 -12.22 -7.91
N CYS A 465 -14.25 -13.44 -8.12
CA CYS A 465 -13.12 -13.73 -9.03
C CYS A 465 -13.47 -14.80 -10.08
N GLU A 466 -14.76 -14.99 -10.38
CA GLU A 466 -15.22 -16.00 -11.33
C GLU A 466 -14.64 -15.82 -12.74
N ALA A 467 -14.51 -14.58 -13.24
CA ALA A 467 -13.96 -14.32 -14.55
C ALA A 467 -12.45 -14.60 -14.58
N THR A 468 -11.73 -14.26 -13.50
CA THR A 468 -10.32 -14.65 -13.32
C THR A 468 -10.16 -16.16 -13.33
N VAL A 469 -10.93 -16.90 -12.50
CA VAL A 469 -10.87 -18.37 -12.45
C VAL A 469 -11.14 -18.99 -13.82
N LYS A 470 -12.14 -18.46 -14.55
CA LYS A 470 -12.44 -18.91 -15.91
C LYS A 470 -11.29 -18.63 -16.88
N ALA A 471 -10.65 -17.47 -16.79
CA ALA A 471 -9.51 -17.12 -17.63
C ALA A 471 -8.26 -17.98 -17.35
N LEU A 472 -8.14 -18.51 -16.12
CA LEU A 472 -7.04 -19.39 -15.71
C LEU A 472 -7.30 -20.89 -15.97
N ALA A 473 -8.52 -21.30 -16.34
CA ALA A 473 -8.94 -22.71 -16.42
C ALA A 473 -8.14 -23.59 -17.40
N GLY A 474 -7.35 -23.00 -18.32
CA GLY A 474 -6.45 -23.72 -19.23
C GLY A 474 -4.99 -23.80 -18.76
N SER A 475 -4.68 -23.31 -17.56
CA SER A 475 -3.35 -23.28 -16.97
C SER A 475 -3.26 -24.24 -15.78
N SER A 476 -2.05 -24.44 -15.24
CA SER A 476 -1.84 -25.10 -13.95
C SER A 476 -2.01 -24.15 -12.75
N ILE A 477 -2.45 -22.91 -12.98
CA ILE A 477 -2.53 -21.87 -11.96
C ILE A 477 -3.87 -21.99 -11.24
N SER A 478 -3.81 -22.36 -9.97
CA SER A 478 -4.95 -22.38 -9.06
C SER A 478 -4.56 -21.74 -7.74
N CYS A 479 -5.47 -20.97 -7.15
CA CYS A 479 -5.24 -20.42 -5.82
C CYS A 479 -5.29 -21.56 -4.78
N PRO A 480 -4.20 -21.82 -4.03
CA PRO A 480 -4.19 -22.86 -3.01
C PRO A 480 -5.20 -22.51 -1.91
N PRO A 481 -5.90 -23.51 -1.33
CA PRO A 481 -6.87 -23.26 -0.27
C PRO A 481 -6.21 -22.68 0.97
N ILE A 482 -6.90 -21.77 1.64
CA ILE A 482 -6.52 -21.34 3.00
C ILE A 482 -6.94 -22.45 3.96
N ASP A 483 -5.98 -23.32 4.30
CA ASP A 483 -6.13 -24.42 5.25
C ASP A 483 -5.01 -24.41 6.31
N SER A 484 -5.08 -25.35 7.26
CA SER A 484 -4.07 -25.46 8.31
C SER A 484 -2.67 -25.77 7.76
N LYS A 485 -2.55 -26.39 6.60
CA LYS A 485 -1.25 -26.68 5.97
C LYS A 485 -0.62 -25.39 5.44
N LEU A 486 -1.37 -24.59 4.70
CA LEU A 486 -0.89 -23.29 4.22
C LEU A 486 -0.51 -22.39 5.40
N PHE A 487 -1.33 -22.38 6.44
CA PHE A 487 -1.02 -21.64 7.67
C PHE A 487 0.28 -22.13 8.32
N MET A 488 0.49 -23.45 8.49
CA MET A 488 1.75 -24.00 9.00
C MET A 488 2.95 -23.59 8.15
N THR A 489 2.81 -23.57 6.81
CA THR A 489 3.87 -23.11 5.91
C THR A 489 4.25 -21.66 6.19
N TYR A 490 3.28 -20.76 6.37
CA TYR A 490 3.55 -19.37 6.75
C TYR A 490 4.18 -19.26 8.14
N THR A 491 3.61 -19.93 9.14
CA THR A 491 4.13 -19.88 10.51
C THR A 491 5.56 -20.42 10.60
N ALA A 492 5.90 -21.49 9.87
CA ALA A 492 7.25 -22.03 9.83
C ALA A 492 8.25 -20.98 9.33
N TYR A 493 7.97 -20.32 8.22
CA TYR A 493 8.81 -19.23 7.72
C TYR A 493 8.93 -18.06 8.72
N LEU A 494 7.82 -17.65 9.33
CA LEU A 494 7.82 -16.56 10.31
C LEU A 494 8.65 -16.90 11.57
N ILE A 495 8.70 -18.18 11.98
CA ILE A 495 9.56 -18.64 13.07
C ILE A 495 11.03 -18.70 12.61
N GLU A 496 11.31 -19.29 11.44
CA GLU A 496 12.67 -19.42 10.90
C GLU A 496 13.34 -18.06 10.63
N SER A 497 12.56 -17.06 10.22
CA SER A 497 13.02 -15.67 10.05
C SER A 497 13.24 -14.93 11.38
N GLY A 498 12.88 -15.54 12.51
CA GLY A 498 12.94 -14.91 13.84
C GLY A 498 11.84 -13.86 14.07
N PHE A 499 10.86 -13.75 13.18
CA PHE A 499 9.76 -12.80 13.31
C PHE A 499 8.77 -13.22 14.41
N LEU A 500 8.45 -14.51 14.50
CA LEU A 500 7.67 -15.14 15.56
C LEU A 500 8.55 -16.07 16.42
N SER A 501 8.18 -16.23 17.69
CA SER A 501 8.77 -17.23 18.58
C SER A 501 7.90 -18.49 18.62
N ILE A 502 8.54 -19.63 18.90
CA ILE A 502 7.85 -20.90 19.13
C ILE A 502 6.93 -20.77 20.36
N ALA A 503 5.73 -21.32 20.28
CA ALA A 503 4.83 -21.41 21.44
C ALA A 503 5.50 -22.25 22.55
N LEU A 504 5.55 -21.71 23.78
CA LEU A 504 6.12 -22.41 24.95
C LEU A 504 5.19 -23.49 25.48
#